data_AF-A0A843L3Z5-F1
#
_entry.id   AF-A0A843L3Z5-F1
#
_cell.length_a   1.000
_cell.length_b   1.000
_cell.length_c   1.000
_cell.angle_alpha   90.00
_cell.angle_beta   90.00
_cell.angle_gamma   90.00
#
_symmetry.space_group_name_H-M   'P 1'
#
loop_
_entity.id
_entity.type
_entity.pdbx_description
1 polymer ?
#
loop_
_entity_poly.entity_id
_entity_poly.type
_entity_poly.pdbx_seq_one_letter_code
_entity_poly.pdbx_strand_id
1 'polypeptide(L)' 'EADAGMGVYSAAKALGLPFVPVATERYELVMHRAMLDDPRIAALVATVSSEAFKQVLRDLGGYETDETGVLRGLRD' A
#
# COMPACT_ATOMS: atom_id res chain seq x y z
N GLU A 1 -0.61 -25.93 20.19
CA GLU A 1 0.42 -25.31 19.33
C GLU A 1 -0.23 -24.90 18.02
N ALA A 2 0.41 -24.02 17.25
CA ALA A 2 -0.07 -23.60 15.93
C ALA A 2 1.06 -23.78 14.92
N ASP A 3 0.76 -24.43 13.80
CA ASP A 3 1.74 -24.71 12.73
C ASP A 3 1.91 -23.54 11.74
N ALA A 4 0.95 -22.60 11.73
CA ALA A 4 0.95 -21.42 10.87
C ALA A 4 0.14 -20.27 11.48
N GLY A 5 0.32 -19.06 10.95
CA GLY A 5 -0.44 -17.85 11.29
C GLY A 5 -0.68 -16.98 10.06
N MET A 6 -1.69 -16.10 10.13
CA MET A 6 -1.97 -15.12 9.08
C MET A 6 -0.98 -13.95 9.16
N GLY A 7 -0.51 -13.48 8.02
CA GLY A 7 0.41 -12.35 7.94
C GLY A 7 0.58 -11.85 6.51
N VAL A 8 1.28 -10.74 6.36
CA VAL A 8 1.59 -10.15 5.06
C VAL A 8 2.90 -10.69 4.51
N TYR A 9 2.99 -10.81 3.18
CA TYR A 9 4.18 -11.35 2.50
C TYR A 9 5.45 -10.56 2.82
N SER A 10 5.35 -9.22 2.90
CA SER A 10 6.50 -8.35 3.19
C SER A 10 7.17 -8.70 4.53
N ALA A 11 6.39 -9.03 5.56
CA ALA A 11 6.89 -9.46 6.86
C ALA A 11 7.54 -10.85 6.80
N ALA A 12 6.91 -11.81 6.11
CA ALA A 12 7.48 -13.15 5.92
C ALA A 12 8.82 -13.09 5.18
N LYS A 13 8.90 -12.28 4.11
CA LYS A 13 10.13 -12.04 3.34
C LYS A 13 11.22 -11.39 4.19
N ALA A 14 10.89 -10.37 4.97
CA ALA A 14 11.85 -9.69 5.85
C ALA A 14 12.45 -10.63 6.91
N LEU A 15 11.69 -11.66 7.34
CA LEU A 15 12.12 -12.64 8.33
C LEU A 15 12.64 -13.96 7.72
N GLY A 16 12.67 -14.09 6.39
CA GLY A 16 13.09 -15.32 5.71
C GLY A 16 12.17 -16.53 5.96
N LEU A 17 10.89 -16.29 6.24
CA LEU A 17 9.91 -17.33 6.54
C LEU A 17 9.23 -17.86 5.25
N PRO A 18 8.84 -19.14 5.21
CA PRO A 18 8.00 -19.66 4.13
C PRO A 18 6.64 -18.95 4.15
N PHE A 19 6.06 -18.74 2.96
CA PHE A 19 4.79 -18.05 2.79
C PHE A 19 3.90 -18.78 1.78
N VAL A 20 2.64 -18.99 2.14
CA VAL A 20 1.61 -19.55 1.25
C VAL A 20 0.60 -18.44 0.94
N PRO A 21 0.48 -17.98 -0.32
CA PRO A 21 -0.47 -16.91 -0.67
C PRO A 21 -1.91 -17.42 -0.58
N VAL A 22 -2.77 -16.65 0.12
CA VAL A 22 -4.20 -16.96 0.28
C VAL A 22 -5.07 -15.93 -0.42
N ALA A 23 -4.72 -14.64 -0.32
CA ALA A 23 -5.43 -13.54 -0.95
C ALA A 23 -4.50 -12.34 -1.15
N THR A 24 -4.90 -11.43 -2.03
CA THR A 24 -4.31 -10.09 -2.17
C THR A 24 -5.24 -9.08 -1.54
N GLU A 25 -4.68 -8.21 -0.70
CA GLU A 25 -5.41 -7.11 -0.07
C GLU A 25 -5.08 -5.80 -0.77
N ARG A 26 -6.09 -4.96 -0.96
CA ARG A 26 -5.93 -3.62 -1.51
C ARG A 26 -6.08 -2.59 -0.38
N TYR A 27 -5.05 -1.79 -0.20
CA TYR A 27 -5.05 -0.68 0.75
C TYR A 27 -5.34 0.64 0.03
N GLU A 28 -6.17 1.49 0.64
CA GLU A 28 -6.42 2.85 0.18
C GLU A 28 -6.24 3.84 1.33
N LEU A 29 -5.77 5.05 0.99
CA LEU A 29 -5.78 6.19 1.91
C LEU A 29 -7.08 6.96 1.70
N VAL A 30 -7.85 7.14 2.77
CA VAL A 30 -9.13 7.86 2.72
C VAL A 30 -8.98 9.23 3.35
N MET A 31 -9.55 10.24 2.69
CA MET A 31 -9.60 11.61 3.18
C MET A 31 -10.91 12.28 2.78
N HIS A 32 -11.32 13.31 3.54
CA HIS A 32 -12.45 14.13 3.13
C HIS A 32 -12.11 14.94 1.87
N ARG A 33 -13.05 15.01 0.93
CA ARG A 33 -12.90 15.78 -0.31
C ARG A 33 -12.54 17.26 -0.07
N ALA A 34 -13.04 17.85 1.01
CA ALA A 34 -12.74 19.22 1.39
C ALA A 34 -11.25 19.48 1.70
N MET A 35 -10.45 18.42 1.89
CA MET A 35 -9.02 18.50 2.18
C MET A 35 -8.15 18.49 0.92
N LEU A 36 -8.73 18.38 -0.29
CA LEU A 36 -7.96 18.27 -1.54
C LEU A 36 -7.05 19.48 -1.80
N ASP A 37 -7.47 20.67 -1.37
CA ASP A 37 -6.70 21.90 -1.55
C ASP A 37 -5.69 22.15 -0.40
N ASP A 38 -5.65 21.28 0.62
CA ASP A 38 -4.67 21.38 1.70
C ASP A 38 -3.27 21.04 1.17
N PRO A 39 -2.27 21.94 1.30
CA PRO A 39 -0.93 21.68 0.77
C PRO A 39 -0.27 20.43 1.36
N ARG A 40 -0.65 20.02 2.58
CA ARG A 40 -0.16 18.78 3.21
C ARG A 40 -0.71 17.54 2.51
N ILE A 41 -1.96 17.59 2.08
CA ILE A 41 -2.59 16.52 1.30
C ILE A 41 -1.97 16.46 -0.09
N ALA A 42 -1.80 17.60 -0.74
CA ALA A 42 -1.11 17.66 -2.04
C ALA A 42 0.29 17.03 -1.97
N ALA A 43 1.06 17.34 -0.91
CA ALA A 43 2.38 16.74 -0.69
C ALA A 43 2.34 15.22 -0.46
N LEU A 44 1.35 14.73 0.31
CA LEU A 44 1.16 13.29 0.52
C LEU A 44 0.83 12.57 -0.79
N VAL A 45 -0.13 13.09 -1.56
CA VAL A 45 -0.52 12.52 -2.86
C VAL A 45 0.68 12.53 -3.81
N ALA A 46 1.40 13.64 -3.92
CA ALA A 46 2.60 13.72 -4.76
C ALA A 46 3.66 12.69 -4.34
N THR A 47 3.85 12.48 -3.04
CA THR A 47 4.82 11.50 -2.51
C THR A 47 4.40 10.08 -2.85
N VAL A 48 3.17 9.69 -2.55
CA VAL A 48 2.66 8.34 -2.81
C VAL A 48 2.61 8.02 -4.30
N SER A 49 2.33 9.00 -5.16
CA SER A 49 2.33 8.85 -6.61
C SER A 49 3.73 8.81 -7.23
N SER A 50 4.78 9.13 -6.47
CA SER A 50 6.15 9.23 -7.01
C SER A 50 6.76 7.87 -7.33
N GLU A 51 7.60 7.83 -8.36
CA GLU A 51 8.35 6.62 -8.70
C GLU A 51 9.34 6.22 -7.60
N ALA A 52 9.89 7.18 -6.86
CA ALA A 52 10.73 6.91 -5.71
C ALA A 52 9.97 6.10 -4.64
N PHE A 53 8.74 6.48 -4.33
CA PHE A 53 7.91 5.75 -3.36
C PHE A 53 7.51 4.37 -3.89
N LYS A 54 7.11 4.25 -5.16
CA LYS A 54 6.81 2.94 -5.75
C LYS A 54 8.02 2.02 -5.76
N GLN A 55 9.23 2.56 -5.92
CA GLN A 55 10.45 1.76 -5.82
C GLN A 55 10.65 1.20 -4.40
N VAL A 56 10.42 2.01 -3.35
CA VAL A 56 10.46 1.53 -1.96
C VAL A 56 9.50 0.36 -1.75
N LEU A 57 8.29 0.41 -2.32
CA LEU A 57 7.31 -0.70 -2.23
C LEU A 57 7.79 -1.96 -2.96
N ARG A 58 8.40 -1.80 -4.14
CA ARG A 58 8.96 -2.94 -4.90
C ARG A 58 10.11 -3.61 -4.16
N ASP A 59 10.98 -2.82 -3.51
CA ASP A 59 12.13 -3.32 -2.76
C ASP A 59 11.68 -4.11 -1.51
N LEU A 60 10.67 -3.60 -0.80
CA LEU A 60 9.97 -4.35 0.26
C LEU A 60 9.45 -5.68 -0.28
N GLY A 61 8.80 -5.65 -1.46
CA GLY A 61 8.19 -6.81 -2.11
C GLY A 61 6.84 -7.19 -1.48
N GLY A 62 6.01 -7.88 -2.26
CA GLY A 62 4.63 -8.20 -1.87
C GLY A 62 3.63 -7.07 -2.08
N TYR A 63 4.03 -6.00 -2.76
CA TYR A 63 3.16 -4.89 -3.13
C TYR A 63 3.12 -4.76 -4.66
N GLU A 64 1.90 -4.73 -5.20
CA GLU A 64 1.64 -4.30 -6.57
C GLU A 64 1.49 -2.78 -6.60
N THR A 65 2.09 -2.10 -7.58
CA THR A 65 2.14 -0.63 -7.62
C THR A 65 1.33 0.02 -8.74
N ASP A 66 0.61 -0.78 -9.54
CA ASP A 66 -0.10 -0.31 -10.73
C ASP A 66 -1.15 0.76 -10.43
N GLU A 67 -1.75 0.67 -9.23
CA GLU A 67 -2.83 1.54 -8.76
C GLU A 67 -2.37 2.54 -7.68
N THR A 68 -1.07 2.53 -7.34
CA THR A 68 -0.53 3.39 -6.28
C THR A 68 -0.54 4.85 -6.70
N GLY A 69 -1.19 5.69 -5.89
CA GLY A 69 -1.33 7.13 -6.14
C GLY A 69 -2.56 7.53 -6.97
N VAL A 70 -3.39 6.56 -7.38
CA VAL A 70 -4.64 6.84 -8.10
C VAL A 70 -5.68 7.44 -7.14
N LEU A 71 -6.10 8.67 -7.42
CA LEU A 71 -7.19 9.32 -6.69
C LEU A 71 -8.55 8.79 -7.18
N ARG A 72 -9.40 8.38 -6.23
CA ARG A 72 -10.74 7.86 -6.50
C ARG A 72 -11.76 8.59 -5.63
N GLY A 73 -12.87 8.97 -6.23
CA GLY A 73 -14.04 9.43 -5.48
C GLY A 73 -14.95 8.25 -5.20
N LEU A 74 -15.40 8.12 -3.95
CA LEU A 74 -16.60 7.33 -3.67
C LEU A 74 -17.77 8.12 -4.24
N ARG A 75 -18.58 7.48 -5.10
CA ARG A 75 -19.81 8.09 -5.60
C ARG A 75 -20.76 8.32 -4.42
N ASP A 76 -21.62 9.33 -4.55
CA ASP A 76 -22.79 9.47 -3.67
C ASP A 76 -23.75 8.29 -3.86
#